data_AF-A0A6G7ZSB5-F1
#
_entry.id   AF-A0A6G7ZSB5-F1
#
_cell.length_a   1.000
_cell.length_b   1.000
_cell.length_c   1.000
_cell.angle_alpha   90.00
_cell.angle_beta   90.00
_cell.angle_gamma   90.00
#
_symmetry.space_group_name_H-M   'P 1'
#
loop_
_entity.id
_entity.type
_entity.pdbx_description
1 polymer ?
#
loop_
_entity_poly.entity_id
_entity_poly.type
_entity_poly.pdbx_seq_one_letter_code
_entity_poly.pdbx_strand_id
1 'polypeptide(L)'
;MWMREIALVALLCAPSACTSADRGSDGFVKLRALDDTSRNSECLALSNEKKIELFFEAQQRHHEYFGFDQCFASSPTTFMDALKSEIVKRGTVESARHYIMVIAISQQQGRTSNAEIKAMELPQLCKSLADERPSGNPSQCIKMAEDLLEKGVRDN
;
A
#
# COMPACT_ATOMS: atom_id res chain seq x y z
N MET A 1 24.27 -52.72 -34.35
CA MET A 1 23.67 -52.36 -33.05
C MET A 1 24.74 -51.63 -32.26
N TRP A 2 24.84 -50.28 -32.26
CA TRP A 2 24.02 -49.28 -31.54
C TRP A 2 23.86 -49.69 -30.05
N MET A 3 24.21 -48.94 -29.00
CA MET A 3 24.68 -47.57 -28.81
C MET A 3 25.40 -47.49 -27.45
N ARG A 4 26.47 -46.69 -27.42
CA ARG A 4 26.93 -45.75 -26.39
C ARG A 4 26.32 -45.82 -24.97
N GLU A 5 27.23 -45.99 -24.00
CA GLU A 5 27.05 -45.72 -22.57
C GLU A 5 26.69 -44.23 -22.36
N ILE A 6 25.50 -44.00 -21.81
CA ILE A 6 25.01 -42.67 -21.45
C ILE A 6 25.40 -42.41 -19.99
N ALA A 7 26.25 -41.41 -19.80
CA ALA A 7 26.62 -40.84 -18.52
C ALA A 7 25.36 -40.40 -17.75
N LEU A 8 25.07 -41.09 -16.65
CA LEU A 8 24.12 -40.64 -15.64
C LEU A 8 24.78 -39.52 -14.82
N VAL A 9 24.67 -38.30 -15.33
CA VAL A 9 24.81 -37.09 -14.52
C VAL A 9 23.66 -37.14 -13.51
N ALA A 10 23.98 -37.56 -12.28
CA ALA A 10 23.13 -37.31 -11.14
C ALA A 10 23.07 -35.80 -10.92
N LEU A 11 22.14 -35.15 -11.63
CA LEU A 11 21.57 -33.87 -11.24
C LEU A 11 20.92 -34.12 -9.87
N LEU A 12 21.72 -33.99 -8.82
CA LEU A 12 21.21 -33.67 -7.51
C LEU A 12 20.56 -32.31 -7.67
N CYS A 13 19.25 -32.35 -7.94
CA CYS A 13 18.33 -31.27 -7.67
C CYS A 13 18.62 -30.82 -6.24
N ALA A 14 19.43 -29.76 -6.10
CA ALA A 14 19.25 -28.89 -4.97
C ALA A 14 17.75 -28.58 -4.99
N PRO A 15 16.99 -28.85 -3.91
CA PRO A 15 15.82 -28.07 -3.70
C PRO A 15 16.38 -26.66 -3.51
N SER A 16 16.52 -25.94 -4.63
CA SER A 16 16.42 -24.49 -4.64
C SER A 16 15.20 -24.26 -3.80
N ALA A 17 15.45 -23.85 -2.57
CA ALA A 17 14.42 -23.59 -1.60
C ALA A 17 13.61 -22.46 -2.24
N CYS A 18 12.59 -22.85 -3.00
CA CYS A 18 11.37 -22.14 -3.21
C CYS A 18 10.74 -22.03 -1.83
N THR A 19 11.36 -21.24 -0.96
CA THR A 19 10.63 -20.55 0.07
C THR A 19 9.85 -19.49 -0.69
N SER A 20 8.74 -19.90 -1.30
CA SER A 20 7.52 -19.11 -1.18
C SER A 20 7.16 -19.14 0.31
N ALA A 21 7.98 -18.49 1.14
CA ALA A 21 7.58 -18.15 2.47
C ALA A 21 6.45 -17.15 2.26
N ASP A 22 5.24 -17.57 2.61
CA ASP A 22 4.11 -16.73 3.01
C ASP A 22 4.62 -15.41 3.61
N ARG A 23 4.80 -14.39 2.79
CA ARG A 23 5.20 -13.05 3.26
C ARG A 23 4.02 -12.23 3.72
N GLY A 24 2.80 -12.68 3.45
CA GLY A 24 1.59 -12.16 4.09
C GLY A 24 0.95 -13.29 4.88
N SER A 25 0.85 -13.17 6.21
CA SER A 25 -0.15 -13.94 6.96
C SER A 25 -0.28 -13.55 8.42
N ASP A 26 0.83 -13.30 9.12
CA ASP A 26 0.77 -13.15 10.58
C ASP A 26 0.44 -11.72 11.02
N GLY A 27 1.03 -10.71 10.37
CA GLY A 27 0.90 -9.31 10.80
C GLY A 27 -0.53 -8.80 10.68
N PHE A 28 -1.12 -8.89 9.48
CA PHE A 28 -2.50 -8.45 9.24
C PHE A 28 -3.51 -9.17 10.14
N VAL A 29 -3.46 -10.50 10.20
CA VAL A 29 -4.43 -11.30 10.96
C VAL A 29 -4.32 -11.02 12.46
N LYS A 30 -3.11 -10.95 13.02
CA LYS A 30 -2.89 -10.64 14.44
C LYS A 30 -3.41 -9.25 14.78
N LEU A 31 -3.08 -8.25 13.98
CA LEU A 31 -3.49 -6.88 14.25
C LEU A 31 -4.99 -6.66 14.06
N ARG A 32 -5.59 -7.27 13.04
CA ARG A 32 -7.04 -7.15 12.78
C ARG A 32 -7.90 -7.72 13.91
N ALA A 33 -7.40 -8.74 14.61
CA ALA A 33 -8.12 -9.36 15.73
C ALA A 33 -8.17 -8.48 16.99
N LEU A 34 -7.37 -7.40 17.04
CA LEU A 34 -7.35 -6.45 18.15
C LEU A 34 -8.49 -5.42 18.03
N ASP A 35 -8.88 -4.87 19.18
CA ASP A 35 -9.73 -3.68 19.23
C ASP A 35 -9.03 -2.48 18.58
N ASP A 36 -9.80 -1.46 18.20
CA ASP A 36 -9.31 -0.31 17.44
C ASP A 36 -8.16 0.44 18.13
N THR A 37 -8.18 0.54 19.47
CA THR A 37 -7.15 1.26 20.22
C THR A 37 -5.84 0.48 20.19
N SER A 38 -5.91 -0.81 20.55
CA SER A 38 -4.76 -1.71 20.54
C SER A 38 -4.18 -1.87 19.13
N ARG A 39 -5.05 -2.05 18.13
CA ARG A 39 -4.66 -2.16 16.72
C ARG A 39 -3.91 -0.93 16.23
N ASN A 40 -4.39 0.27 16.57
CA ASN A 40 -3.74 1.52 16.18
C ASN A 40 -2.36 1.67 16.85
N SER A 41 -2.27 1.40 18.15
CA SER A 41 -1.01 1.47 18.89
C SER A 41 0.05 0.49 18.36
N GLU A 42 -0.34 -0.76 18.16
CA GLU A 42 0.56 -1.80 17.64
C GLU A 42 0.97 -1.52 16.19
N CYS A 43 0.04 -1.06 15.35
CA CYS A 43 0.36 -0.64 14.00
C CYS A 43 1.36 0.52 13.99
N LEU A 44 1.22 1.51 14.88
CA LEU A 44 2.14 2.66 14.96
C LEU A 44 3.57 2.25 15.34
N ALA A 45 3.71 1.21 16.16
CA ALA A 45 5.01 0.66 16.56
C ALA A 45 5.75 -0.08 15.43
N LEU A 46 5.07 -0.41 14.33
CA LEU A 46 5.71 -1.06 13.17
C LEU A 46 6.68 -0.13 12.44
N SER A 47 7.69 -0.70 11.80
CA SER A 47 8.54 0.03 10.85
C SER A 47 7.73 0.47 9.62
N ASN A 48 8.23 1.47 8.89
CA ASN A 48 7.55 1.97 7.69
C ASN A 48 7.38 0.87 6.65
N GLU A 49 8.38 0.01 6.47
CA GLU A 49 8.32 -1.11 5.53
C GLU A 49 7.19 -2.07 5.90
N LYS A 50 7.06 -2.41 7.19
CA LYS A 50 5.98 -3.29 7.68
C LYS A 50 4.61 -2.65 7.53
N LYS A 51 4.48 -1.34 7.75
CA LYS A 51 3.23 -0.60 7.52
C LYS A 51 2.84 -0.59 6.04
N ILE A 52 3.80 -0.44 5.14
CA ILE A 52 3.56 -0.49 3.69
C ILE A 52 3.08 -1.89 3.28
N GLU A 53 3.74 -2.96 3.75
CA GLU A 53 3.26 -4.32 3.49
C GLU A 53 1.85 -4.55 4.06
N LEU A 54 1.57 -4.04 5.27
CA LEU A 54 0.25 -4.11 5.88
C LEU A 54 -0.82 -3.39 5.05
N PHE A 55 -0.49 -2.23 4.47
CA PHE A 55 -1.39 -1.48 3.58
C PHE A 55 -1.77 -2.30 2.35
N PHE A 56 -0.80 -2.91 1.67
CA PHE A 56 -1.08 -3.74 0.49
C PHE A 56 -1.74 -5.07 0.84
N GLU A 57 -1.34 -5.72 1.94
CA GLU A 57 -1.95 -6.97 2.40
C GLU A 57 -3.43 -6.78 2.78
N ALA A 58 -3.75 -5.66 3.44
CA ALA A 58 -5.13 -5.31 3.77
C ALA A 58 -6.00 -5.21 2.52
N GLN A 59 -5.54 -4.51 1.48
CA GLN A 59 -6.28 -4.36 0.23
C GLN A 59 -6.46 -5.68 -0.53
N GLN A 60 -5.44 -6.55 -0.53
CA GLN A 60 -5.51 -7.85 -1.21
C GLN A 60 -6.50 -8.82 -0.55
N ARG A 61 -6.52 -8.85 0.80
CA ARG A 61 -7.36 -9.80 1.55
C ARG A 61 -8.79 -9.32 1.72
N HIS A 62 -8.96 -8.01 1.86
CA HIS A 62 -10.24 -7.36 2.07
C HIS A 62 -10.23 -6.02 1.34
N HIS A 63 -10.77 -6.01 0.12
CA HIS A 63 -11.06 -4.77 -0.58
C HIS A 63 -11.81 -3.83 0.40
N GLU A 64 -11.30 -2.61 0.55
CA GLU A 64 -11.87 -1.58 1.44
C GLU A 64 -11.71 -1.83 2.97
N TYR A 65 -10.67 -2.54 3.40
CA TYR A 65 -10.33 -2.58 4.83
C TYR A 65 -9.65 -1.28 5.32
N PHE A 66 -10.40 -0.49 6.10
CA PHE A 66 -9.96 0.81 6.63
C PHE A 66 -9.46 0.77 8.09
N GLY A 67 -9.31 -0.42 8.67
CA GLY A 67 -9.01 -0.58 10.10
C GLY A 67 -7.63 -0.07 10.54
N PHE A 68 -6.75 0.28 9.58
CA PHE A 68 -5.41 0.83 9.83
C PHE A 68 -5.27 2.30 9.42
N ASP A 69 -6.32 2.94 8.90
CA ASP A 69 -6.23 4.29 8.31
C ASP A 69 -5.75 5.33 9.33
N GLN A 70 -6.20 5.23 10.58
CA GLN A 70 -5.77 6.09 11.68
C GLN A 70 -4.27 5.94 11.97
N CYS A 71 -3.74 4.72 11.90
CA CYS A 71 -2.31 4.45 12.11
C CYS A 71 -1.49 5.01 10.95
N PHE A 72 -1.92 4.80 9.71
CA PHE A 72 -1.25 5.32 8.53
C PHE A 72 -1.27 6.86 8.50
N ALA A 73 -2.41 7.48 8.83
CA ALA A 73 -2.55 8.94 8.89
C ALA A 73 -1.77 9.58 10.04
N SER A 74 -1.55 8.82 11.13
CA SER A 74 -0.72 9.25 12.27
C SER A 74 0.77 8.95 12.09
N SER A 75 1.16 8.29 11.00
CA SER A 75 2.55 7.93 10.74
C SER A 75 3.37 9.12 10.22
N PRO A 76 4.71 9.10 10.36
CA PRO A 76 5.57 10.19 9.89
C PRO A 76 5.46 10.44 8.38
N THR A 77 5.81 11.64 7.92
CA THR A 77 5.82 11.99 6.49
C THR A 77 6.70 11.06 5.65
N THR A 78 7.81 10.57 6.21
CA THR A 78 8.68 9.58 5.54
C THR A 78 7.97 8.26 5.21
N PHE A 79 6.96 7.87 6.00
CA PHE A 79 6.10 6.74 5.66
C PHE A 79 5.19 7.07 4.49
N MET A 80 4.57 8.25 4.49
CA MET A 80 3.65 8.69 3.43
C MET A 80 4.35 8.79 2.08
N ASP A 81 5.58 9.32 2.04
CA ASP A 81 6.39 9.42 0.84
C ASP A 81 6.80 8.03 0.31
N ALA A 82 7.25 7.15 1.21
CA ALA A 82 7.61 5.78 0.87
C ALA A 82 6.39 4.99 0.35
N LEU A 83 5.23 5.16 0.98
CA LEU A 83 3.98 4.54 0.55
C LEU A 83 3.56 5.02 -0.85
N LYS A 84 3.62 6.32 -1.13
CA LYS A 84 3.37 6.85 -2.48
C LYS A 84 4.32 6.21 -3.51
N SER A 85 5.61 6.12 -3.21
CA SER A 85 6.60 5.49 -4.10
C SER A 85 6.25 4.04 -4.39
N GLU A 86 5.83 3.28 -3.38
CA GLU A 86 5.43 1.87 -3.54
C GLU A 86 4.11 1.72 -4.31
N ILE A 87 3.16 2.64 -4.14
CA ILE A 87 1.94 2.69 -4.95
C ILE A 87 2.25 2.91 -6.43
N VAL A 88 3.18 3.80 -6.76
CA VAL A 88 3.62 4.01 -8.16
C VAL A 88 4.21 2.72 -8.75
N LYS A 89 5.01 1.98 -7.99
CA LYS A 89 5.69 0.77 -8.47
C LYS A 89 4.74 -0.42 -8.68
N ARG A 90 3.87 -0.69 -7.71
CA ARG A 90 3.09 -1.94 -7.64
C ARG A 90 1.62 -1.77 -7.26
N GLY A 91 1.18 -0.55 -6.98
CA GLY A 91 -0.21 -0.26 -6.60
C GLY A 91 -1.16 -0.22 -7.78
N THR A 92 -2.43 -0.03 -7.45
CA THR A 92 -3.52 0.19 -8.41
C THR A 92 -4.23 1.51 -8.13
N VAL A 93 -5.21 1.85 -8.96
CA VAL A 93 -6.13 2.97 -8.70
C VAL A 93 -6.82 2.83 -7.34
N GLU A 94 -7.13 1.61 -6.89
CA GLU A 94 -7.71 1.37 -5.56
C GLU A 94 -6.72 1.71 -4.45
N SER A 95 -5.45 1.35 -4.62
CA SER A 95 -4.39 1.73 -3.69
C SER A 95 -4.22 3.24 -3.60
N ALA A 96 -4.30 3.95 -4.72
CA ALA A 96 -4.26 5.41 -4.74
C ALA A 96 -5.48 6.03 -4.05
N ARG A 97 -6.69 5.48 -4.25
CA ARG A 97 -7.91 5.93 -3.54
C ARG A 97 -7.77 5.78 -2.03
N HIS A 98 -7.27 4.62 -1.56
CA HIS A 98 -7.03 4.38 -0.15
C HIS A 98 -5.99 5.35 0.42
N TYR A 99 -4.90 5.59 -0.32
CA TYR A 99 -3.89 6.57 0.06
C TYR A 99 -4.45 7.99 0.19
N ILE A 100 -5.33 8.42 -0.73
CA ILE A 100 -6.02 9.72 -0.65
C ILE A 100 -6.88 9.81 0.62
N MET A 101 -7.54 8.72 1.03
CA MET A 101 -8.29 8.69 2.30
C MET A 101 -7.37 8.85 3.51
N VAL A 102 -6.23 8.17 3.53
CA VAL A 102 -5.23 8.30 4.60
C VAL A 102 -4.71 9.74 4.69
N ILE A 103 -4.44 10.39 3.55
CA ILE A 103 -4.03 11.80 3.52
C ILE A 103 -5.15 12.71 4.03
N ALA A 104 -6.40 12.48 3.63
CA ALA A 104 -7.53 13.28 4.09
C ALA A 104 -7.69 13.22 5.62
N ILE A 105 -7.53 12.04 6.22
CA ILE A 105 -7.53 11.87 7.69
C ILE A 105 -6.35 12.62 8.31
N SER A 106 -5.15 12.50 7.73
CA SER A 106 -3.95 13.20 8.21
C SER A 106 -4.11 14.72 8.16
N GLN A 107 -4.71 15.25 7.09
CA GLN A 107 -5.03 16.68 6.93
C GLN A 107 -6.03 17.15 7.99
N GLN A 108 -7.11 16.40 8.23
CA GLN A 108 -8.10 16.70 9.27
C GLN A 108 -7.48 16.72 10.67
N GLN A 109 -6.39 15.98 10.88
CA GLN A 109 -5.64 15.94 12.14
C GLN A 109 -4.55 17.02 12.22
N GLY A 110 -4.44 17.90 11.22
CA GLY A 110 -3.42 18.95 11.15
C GLY A 110 -1.99 18.45 10.91
N ARG A 111 -1.83 17.21 10.43
CA ARG A 111 -0.52 16.57 10.21
C ARG A 111 0.00 16.69 8.78
N THR A 112 -0.89 16.97 7.84
CA THR A 112 -0.52 17.22 6.43
C THR A 112 -1.12 18.55 5.99
N SER A 113 -0.27 19.45 5.56
CA SER A 113 -0.63 20.77 5.06
C SER A 113 -1.11 20.73 3.61
N ASN A 114 -1.84 21.76 3.20
CA ASN A 114 -2.28 21.91 1.80
C ASN A 114 -1.13 21.99 0.81
N ALA A 115 0.01 22.56 1.22
CA ALA A 115 1.20 22.62 0.39
C ALA A 115 1.78 21.22 0.14
N GLU A 116 1.83 20.37 1.16
CA GLU A 116 2.25 18.98 1.03
C GLU A 116 1.29 18.18 0.14
N ILE A 117 -0.03 18.34 0.31
CA ILE A 117 -1.04 17.66 -0.54
C ILE A 117 -0.88 18.07 -2.01
N LYS A 118 -0.64 19.36 -2.29
CA LYS A 118 -0.36 19.84 -3.65
C LYS A 118 0.90 19.19 -4.24
N ALA A 119 1.97 19.11 -3.45
CA ALA A 119 3.23 18.48 -3.87
C ALA A 119 3.10 16.96 -4.10
N MET A 120 2.09 16.31 -3.53
CA MET A 120 1.82 14.90 -3.78
C MET A 120 1.24 14.63 -5.17
N GLU A 121 0.76 15.63 -5.91
CA GLU A 121 0.23 15.48 -7.27
C GLU A 121 -0.78 14.32 -7.42
N LEU A 122 -1.67 14.18 -6.43
CA LEU A 122 -2.60 13.05 -6.31
C LEU A 122 -3.48 12.82 -7.55
N PRO A 123 -3.99 13.84 -8.27
CA PRO A 123 -4.73 13.63 -9.52
C PRO A 123 -3.86 12.95 -10.59
N GLN A 124 -2.60 13.35 -10.70
CA GLN A 124 -1.65 12.79 -11.67
C GLN A 124 -1.26 11.35 -11.30
N LEU A 125 -1.14 11.05 -10.00
CA LEU A 125 -0.96 9.68 -9.52
C LEU A 125 -2.12 8.79 -9.98
N CYS A 126 -3.38 9.18 -9.73
CA CYS A 126 -4.55 8.43 -10.18
C CYS A 126 -4.57 8.21 -11.70
N LYS A 127 -4.25 9.25 -12.48
CA LYS A 127 -4.20 9.17 -13.94
C LYS A 127 -3.13 8.20 -14.43
N SER A 128 -1.90 8.31 -13.92
CA SER A 128 -0.79 7.42 -14.30
C SER A 128 -1.11 5.95 -14.02
N LEU A 129 -1.73 5.66 -12.87
CA LEU A 129 -2.12 4.30 -12.52
C LEU A 129 -3.27 3.79 -13.38
N ALA A 130 -4.21 4.64 -13.78
CA ALA A 130 -5.29 4.26 -14.68
C ALA A 130 -4.77 3.89 -16.07
N ASP A 131 -3.75 4.59 -16.56
CA ASP A 131 -3.12 4.34 -17.86
C ASP A 131 -2.29 3.03 -17.82
N GLU A 132 -1.57 2.77 -16.73
CA GLU A 132 -0.71 1.58 -16.61
C GLU A 132 -1.44 0.32 -16.15
N ARG A 133 -2.40 0.47 -15.24
CA ARG A 133 -3.08 -0.62 -14.51
C ARG A 133 -4.56 -0.25 -14.31
N PRO A 134 -5.40 -0.32 -15.36
CA PRO A 134 -6.81 0.06 -15.28
C PRO A 134 -7.60 -0.96 -14.45
N SER A 135 -7.67 -0.74 -13.14
CA SER A 135 -8.58 -1.43 -12.23
C SER A 135 -9.34 -0.41 -11.38
N GLY A 136 -10.47 -0.80 -10.80
CA GLY A 136 -11.27 0.10 -9.96
C GLY A 136 -11.96 1.23 -10.74
N ASN A 137 -11.99 2.44 -10.14
CA ASN A 137 -12.70 3.61 -10.69
C ASN A 137 -11.77 4.83 -10.77
N PRO A 138 -11.05 5.02 -11.90
CA PRO A 138 -10.12 6.13 -12.12
C PRO A 138 -10.75 7.52 -11.92
N SER A 139 -11.95 7.73 -12.47
CA SER A 139 -12.65 9.03 -12.38
C SER A 139 -12.97 9.38 -10.93
N GLN A 140 -13.34 8.40 -10.11
CA GLN A 140 -13.55 8.60 -8.68
C GLN A 140 -12.25 8.91 -7.94
N CYS A 141 -11.14 8.25 -8.29
CA CYS A 141 -9.82 8.54 -7.71
C CYS A 141 -9.40 9.99 -7.97
N ILE A 142 -9.46 10.43 -9.23
CA ILE A 142 -9.12 11.79 -9.64
C ILE A 142 -10.00 12.80 -8.90
N LYS A 143 -11.32 12.58 -8.87
CA LYS A 143 -12.25 13.46 -8.17
C LYS A 143 -11.95 13.55 -6.67
N MET A 144 -11.66 12.44 -6.00
CA MET A 144 -11.29 12.45 -4.58
C MET A 144 -10.02 13.28 -4.33
N ALA A 145 -9.04 13.19 -5.23
CA ALA A 145 -7.82 13.97 -5.15
C ALA A 145 -8.06 15.47 -5.36
N GLU A 146 -8.91 15.84 -6.32
CA GLU A 146 -9.30 17.23 -6.59
C GLU A 146 -10.11 17.83 -5.44
N ASP A 147 -11.13 17.11 -4.95
CA ASP A 147 -11.96 17.52 -3.81
C ASP A 147 -11.10 17.80 -2.56
N LEU A 148 -10.04 17.01 -2.34
CA LEU A 148 -9.12 17.18 -1.21
C LEU A 148 -8.31 18.48 -1.33
N LEU A 149 -7.87 18.82 -2.54
CA LEU A 149 -7.15 20.07 -2.82
C LEU A 149 -8.07 21.30 -2.65
N GLU A 150 -9.32 21.20 -3.10
CA GLU A 150 -10.30 22.29 -3.00
C GLU A 150 -10.78 22.54 -1.56
N LYS A 151 -10.91 21.50 -0.74
CA LYS A 151 -11.25 21.65 0.69
C LYS A 151 -10.14 22.37 1.45
N GLY A 152 -8.90 22.00 1.19
CA GLY A 152 -7.73 22.67 1.79
C GLY A 152 -7.69 24.18 1.54
N VAL A 153 -8.11 24.64 0.35
CA VAL A 153 -8.11 26.07 -0.01
C VAL A 153 -9.17 26.88 0.76
N ARG A 154 -10.24 26.25 1.26
CA ARG A 154 -11.36 26.94 1.92
C ARG A 154 -11.16 27.16 3.43
N ASP A 155 -10.28 26.37 4.06
CA ASP A 155 -10.03 26.40 5.51
C ASP A 155 -8.79 27.25 5.89
N ASN A 156 -8.19 27.95 4.92
CA ASN A 156 -7.09 28.92 5.08
C ASN A 156 -7.58 30.35 4.86
#